data_AF-A0A9P7XRE1-F1
#
_entry.id   AF-A0A9P7XRE1-F1
#
_cell.length_a   1.000
_cell.length_b   1.000
_cell.length_c   1.000
_cell.angle_alpha   90.00
_cell.angle_beta   90.00
_cell.angle_gamma   90.00
#
_symmetry.space_group_name_H-M   'P 1'
#
loop_
_entity.id
_entity.type
_entity.pdbx_description
1 polymer ?
#
loop_
_entity_poly.entity_id
_entity_poly.type
_entity_poly.pdbx_seq_one_letter_code
_entity_poly.pdbx_strand_id
1 'polypeptide(L)'
;MIFRTSVIASAALALVATMVEAHSWADCVDWRFNDPAKPGWRASDGKCFGWARQYPVNSGVQFGGLDSSSPSRHYQQNPKDFVPCSDHNHGIEPGADETRQSPISKAYGGRFGAMAAATAGQEICVRWPAKNHAKKDEPNNRVMINMPQTILTKDPSQSGFTAANIAKLDYKNCNQIAGDTDHTPCGGCFKVPAALVSGTYVIQWRWMLNNDEYYTSCWDLQVKATGGSATATPVVAGLGNSTTVFADLAEDN
;
A
#
# COMPACT_ATOMS: atom_id res chain seq x y z
N MET A 1 -44.37 -48.13 -38.97
CA MET A 1 -43.15 -47.46 -39.45
C MET A 1 -42.84 -46.32 -38.50
N ILE A 2 -41.80 -46.49 -37.67
CA ILE A 2 -41.37 -45.49 -36.67
C ILE A 2 -40.13 -44.82 -37.26
N PHE A 3 -40.26 -43.58 -37.76
CA PHE A 3 -39.11 -42.77 -38.13
C PHE A 3 -38.64 -42.01 -36.88
N ARG A 4 -37.45 -42.36 -36.41
CA ARG A 4 -36.74 -41.70 -35.31
C ARG A 4 -36.16 -40.38 -35.83
N THR A 5 -36.67 -39.26 -35.34
CA THR A 5 -36.05 -37.95 -35.49
C THR A 5 -34.91 -37.82 -34.49
N SER A 6 -33.67 -37.93 -34.98
CA SER A 6 -32.48 -37.61 -34.21
C SER A 6 -32.34 -36.09 -34.12
N VAL A 7 -32.69 -35.52 -32.96
CA VAL A 7 -32.32 -34.14 -32.62
C VAL A 7 -30.86 -34.18 -32.16
N ILE A 8 -29.94 -33.70 -32.99
CA ILE A 8 -28.56 -33.45 -32.59
C ILE A 8 -28.58 -32.15 -31.76
N ALA A 9 -28.56 -32.28 -30.43
CA ALA A 9 -28.40 -31.16 -29.53
C ALA A 9 -26.92 -30.75 -29.50
N SER A 10 -26.57 -29.69 -30.22
CA SER A 10 -25.27 -29.05 -30.13
C SER A 10 -25.13 -28.33 -28.78
N ALA A 11 -24.51 -28.99 -27.80
CA ALA A 11 -24.09 -28.35 -26.56
C ALA A 11 -22.78 -27.57 -26.83
N ALA A 12 -22.92 -26.31 -27.24
CA ALA A 12 -21.82 -25.36 -27.19
C ALA A 12 -21.53 -25.03 -25.73
N LEU A 13 -20.61 -25.78 -25.12
CA LEU A 13 -20.09 -25.50 -23.78
C LEU A 13 -19.22 -24.24 -23.89
N ALA A 14 -19.82 -23.07 -23.65
CA ALA A 14 -19.09 -21.83 -23.50
C ALA A 14 -18.19 -21.96 -22.25
N LEU A 15 -16.91 -22.24 -22.48
CA LEU A 15 -15.84 -22.04 -21.50
C LEU A 15 -15.80 -20.55 -21.19
N VAL A 16 -16.59 -20.12 -20.22
CA VAL A 16 -16.40 -18.83 -19.55
C VAL A 16 -15.11 -18.99 -18.76
N ALA A 17 -13.98 -18.61 -19.38
CA ALA A 17 -12.77 -18.35 -18.66
C ALA A 17 -13.09 -17.24 -17.66
N THR A 18 -13.25 -17.59 -16.39
CA THR A 18 -13.19 -16.61 -15.32
C THR A 18 -11.79 -16.02 -15.42
N MET A 19 -11.69 -14.82 -16.01
CA MET A 19 -10.49 -13.99 -15.91
C MET A 19 -10.27 -13.81 -14.41
N VAL A 20 -9.32 -14.55 -13.85
CA VAL A 20 -8.98 -14.43 -12.45
C VAL A 20 -8.24 -13.12 -12.33
N GLU A 21 -8.91 -12.11 -11.77
CA GLU A 21 -8.36 -10.77 -11.61
C GLU A 21 -7.26 -10.82 -10.53
N ALA A 22 -6.02 -10.71 -10.97
CA ALA A 22 -4.80 -11.05 -10.23
C ALA A 22 -4.16 -9.84 -9.51
N HIS A 23 -4.91 -8.74 -9.41
CA HIS A 23 -4.30 -7.42 -9.35
C HIS A 23 -4.26 -6.90 -7.92
N SER A 24 -3.07 -6.84 -7.32
CA SER A 24 -2.89 -6.48 -5.91
C SER A 24 -2.43 -5.03 -5.72
N TRP A 25 -2.61 -4.52 -4.50
CA TRP A 25 -2.30 -3.13 -4.11
C TRP A 25 -2.01 -3.03 -2.60
N ALA A 26 -1.40 -1.93 -2.17
CA ALA A 26 -1.26 -1.65 -0.74
C ALA A 26 -2.62 -1.19 -0.17
N ASP A 27 -3.29 -2.08 0.57
CA ASP A 27 -4.54 -1.78 1.27
C ASP A 27 -4.31 -0.95 2.54
N CYS A 28 -3.23 -1.25 3.26
CA CYS A 28 -2.79 -0.53 4.43
C CYS A 28 -1.28 -0.34 4.40
N VAL A 29 -0.79 0.85 4.74
CA VAL A 29 0.65 1.20 4.73
C VAL A 29 1.22 1.50 6.13
N ASP A 30 0.37 1.48 7.16
CA ASP A 30 0.75 1.46 8.59
C ASP A 30 -0.17 0.46 9.31
N TRP A 31 0.08 -0.83 9.04
CA TRP A 31 -0.58 -1.93 9.73
C TRP A 31 0.09 -2.17 11.08
N ARG A 32 -0.72 -2.22 12.14
CA ARG A 32 -0.24 -2.50 13.49
C ARG A 32 -0.91 -3.75 14.03
N PHE A 33 -0.09 -4.71 14.43
CA PHE A 33 -0.58 -5.97 15.01
C PHE A 33 -1.17 -5.74 16.41
N ASN A 34 -2.26 -6.45 16.70
CA ASN A 34 -2.85 -6.48 18.04
C ASN A 34 -1.91 -7.18 19.05
N ASP A 35 -1.23 -8.24 18.60
CA ASP A 35 -0.18 -8.94 19.35
C ASP A 35 1.07 -9.08 18.46
N PRO A 36 2.10 -8.23 18.65
CA PRO A 36 3.34 -8.31 17.88
C PRO A 36 4.10 -9.64 18.00
N ALA A 37 3.86 -10.43 19.06
CA ALA A 37 4.46 -11.76 19.21
C ALA A 37 3.75 -12.83 18.35
N LYS A 38 2.55 -12.52 17.84
CA LYS A 38 1.75 -13.39 16.97
C LYS A 38 1.23 -12.60 15.76
N PRO A 39 2.14 -12.16 14.87
CA PRO A 39 1.77 -11.29 13.78
C PRO A 39 0.75 -11.96 12.87
N GLY A 40 -0.28 -11.20 12.51
CA GLY A 40 -1.26 -11.61 11.51
C GLY A 40 -1.83 -10.44 10.72
N TRP A 41 -2.22 -10.72 9.48
CA TRP A 41 -2.68 -9.72 8.53
C TRP A 41 -4.20 -9.61 8.44
N ARG A 42 -4.93 -10.50 9.12
CA ARG A 42 -6.41 -10.47 9.14
C ARG A 42 -6.89 -9.27 9.94
N ALA A 43 -8.12 -8.83 9.68
CA ALA A 43 -8.77 -7.76 10.44
C ALA A 43 -8.85 -8.07 11.97
N SER A 44 -8.84 -9.35 12.37
CA SER A 44 -8.78 -9.77 13.78
C SER A 44 -7.40 -9.61 14.42
N ASP A 45 -6.34 -9.53 13.62
CA ASP A 45 -4.95 -9.64 14.07
C ASP A 45 -4.25 -8.27 14.16
N GLY A 46 -4.92 -7.19 13.72
CA GLY A 46 -4.38 -5.84 13.74
C GLY A 46 -5.34 -4.79 13.21
N LYS A 47 -4.84 -3.56 13.04
CA LYS A 47 -5.61 -2.43 12.52
C LYS A 47 -4.74 -1.53 11.63
N CYS A 48 -5.39 -0.85 10.69
CA CYS A 48 -4.74 0.11 9.82
C CYS A 48 -4.74 1.52 10.41
N PHE A 49 -3.61 2.22 10.31
CA PHE A 49 -3.42 3.60 10.77
C PHE A 49 -2.93 4.56 9.68
N GLY A 50 -2.72 4.06 8.46
CA GLY A 50 -2.23 4.85 7.34
C GLY A 50 -2.53 4.16 6.03
N TRP A 51 -2.90 4.95 5.02
CA TRP A 51 -3.35 4.45 3.72
C TRP A 51 -2.58 5.09 2.56
N ALA A 52 -2.69 4.45 1.39
CA ALA A 52 -2.27 5.05 0.14
C ALA A 52 -3.07 6.32 -0.19
N ARG A 53 -2.54 7.16 -1.09
CA ARG A 53 -3.21 8.41 -1.49
C ARG A 53 -4.61 8.11 -2.01
N GLN A 54 -5.56 8.95 -1.60
CA GLN A 54 -6.98 8.86 -1.97
C GLN A 54 -7.62 7.48 -1.72
N TYR A 55 -7.13 6.71 -0.75
CA TYR A 55 -7.68 5.39 -0.45
C TYR A 55 -9.11 5.50 0.12
N PRO A 56 -10.12 4.84 -0.47
CA PRO A 56 -11.52 5.05 -0.12
C PRO A 56 -11.96 4.21 1.10
N VAL A 57 -11.63 4.69 2.31
CA VAL A 57 -11.91 3.99 3.58
C VAL A 57 -13.41 3.86 3.91
N ASN A 58 -14.26 4.68 3.29
CA ASN A 58 -15.72 4.66 3.49
C ASN A 58 -16.48 4.04 2.29
N SER A 59 -15.81 3.25 1.46
CA SER A 59 -16.42 2.63 0.26
C SER A 59 -17.46 1.56 0.57
N GLY A 60 -17.40 0.94 1.76
CA GLY A 60 -18.20 -0.25 2.09
C GLY A 60 -17.78 -1.51 1.31
N VAL A 61 -16.71 -1.43 0.53
CA VAL A 61 -16.16 -2.54 -0.24
C VAL A 61 -15.34 -3.42 0.68
N GLN A 62 -15.49 -4.75 0.54
CA GLN A 62 -14.71 -5.70 1.31
C GLN A 62 -13.22 -5.62 0.97
N PHE A 63 -12.37 -6.04 1.92
CA PHE A 63 -10.92 -6.15 1.69
C PHE A 63 -10.64 -6.98 0.43
N GLY A 64 -9.81 -6.48 -0.48
CA GLY A 64 -9.47 -7.15 -1.73
C GLY A 64 -10.48 -7.01 -2.88
N GLY A 65 -11.59 -6.27 -2.69
CA GLY A 65 -12.63 -6.05 -3.70
C GLY A 65 -12.60 -4.68 -4.41
N LEU A 66 -11.52 -3.91 -4.25
CA LEU A 66 -11.38 -2.59 -4.89
C LEU A 66 -10.80 -2.67 -6.33
N ASP A 67 -10.68 -3.86 -6.90
CA ASP A 67 -10.33 -4.11 -8.30
C ASP A 67 -11.50 -3.77 -9.24
N SER A 68 -12.73 -4.19 -8.91
CA SER A 68 -13.92 -3.85 -9.71
C SER A 68 -14.67 -2.58 -9.25
N SER A 69 -14.00 -1.72 -8.46
CA SER A 69 -14.60 -0.51 -7.88
C SER A 69 -14.28 0.75 -8.69
N SER A 70 -15.03 1.84 -8.45
CA SER A 70 -14.70 3.17 -9.00
C SER A 70 -14.43 4.17 -7.86
N PRO A 71 -13.20 4.71 -7.75
CA PRO A 71 -12.02 4.34 -8.52
C PRO A 71 -11.42 3.00 -8.05
N SER A 72 -10.82 2.23 -8.97
CA SER A 72 -10.17 0.96 -8.63
C SER A 72 -8.82 1.20 -7.96
N ARG A 73 -8.30 0.21 -7.22
CA ARG A 73 -6.97 0.32 -6.58
C ARG A 73 -5.87 -0.46 -7.27
N HIS A 74 -6.21 -1.25 -8.28
CA HIS A 74 -5.32 -2.19 -8.92
C HIS A 74 -4.46 -1.61 -10.05
N TYR A 75 -3.77 -0.50 -9.80
CA TYR A 75 -3.06 0.20 -10.87
C TYR A 75 -1.95 -0.66 -11.51
N GLN A 76 -2.13 -1.04 -12.77
CA GLN A 76 -1.13 -1.75 -13.58
C GLN A 76 -0.36 -0.75 -14.46
N GLN A 77 0.95 -0.69 -14.27
CA GLN A 77 1.83 0.19 -15.05
C GLN A 77 1.88 -0.23 -16.51
N ASN A 78 1.98 0.74 -17.43
CA ASN A 78 2.26 0.48 -18.83
C ASN A 78 3.78 0.41 -19.05
N PRO A 79 4.33 -0.70 -19.59
CA PRO A 79 5.77 -0.82 -19.83
C PRO A 79 6.37 0.21 -20.81
N LYS A 80 5.53 0.96 -21.53
CA LYS A 80 5.97 1.99 -22.49
C LYS A 80 6.33 3.31 -21.82
N ASP A 81 5.72 3.65 -20.69
CA ASP A 81 5.88 4.95 -20.03
C ASP A 81 6.24 4.84 -18.54
N PHE A 82 5.86 3.73 -17.89
CA PHE A 82 6.04 3.47 -16.46
C PHE A 82 5.66 4.68 -15.60
N VAL A 83 4.45 5.22 -15.77
CA VAL A 83 3.92 6.20 -14.82
C VAL A 83 3.98 5.59 -13.40
N PRO A 84 4.63 6.23 -12.42
CA PRO A 84 5.02 5.54 -11.18
C PRO A 84 3.88 5.40 -10.17
N CYS A 85 3.09 6.46 -10.01
CA CYS A 85 1.90 6.52 -9.19
C CYS A 85 0.73 6.77 -10.12
N SER A 86 -0.37 6.05 -9.96
CA SER A 86 -1.50 6.18 -10.86
C SER A 86 -2.02 7.62 -10.89
N ASP A 87 -2.33 8.13 -12.07
CA ASP A 87 -2.92 9.46 -12.27
C ASP A 87 -4.35 9.36 -12.81
N HIS A 88 -4.97 8.18 -12.65
CA HIS A 88 -6.29 7.81 -13.16
C HIS A 88 -6.41 7.73 -14.70
N ASN A 89 -5.41 8.14 -15.46
CA ASN A 89 -5.50 8.24 -16.92
C ASN A 89 -4.54 7.28 -17.64
N HIS A 90 -3.35 7.06 -17.07
CA HIS A 90 -2.33 6.19 -17.63
C HIS A 90 -2.27 4.84 -16.91
N GLY A 91 -1.64 3.85 -17.57
CA GLY A 91 -1.61 2.46 -17.14
C GLY A 91 -2.14 1.52 -18.23
N ILE A 92 -1.90 0.22 -18.07
CA ILE A 92 -2.71 -0.79 -18.74
C ILE A 92 -4.10 -0.81 -18.09
N GLU A 93 -4.11 -0.75 -16.75
CA GLU A 93 -5.29 -0.60 -15.92
C GLU A 93 -5.11 0.64 -15.03
N PRO A 94 -5.71 1.78 -15.40
CA PRO A 94 -5.67 2.97 -14.58
C PRO A 94 -6.39 2.74 -13.26
N GLY A 95 -5.75 3.11 -12.15
CA GLY A 95 -6.35 3.06 -10.82
C GLY A 95 -6.95 4.40 -10.39
N ALA A 96 -7.14 4.56 -9.08
CA ALA A 96 -7.41 5.84 -8.44
C ALA A 96 -6.23 6.80 -8.59
N ASP A 97 -6.49 8.10 -8.62
CA ASP A 97 -5.42 9.10 -8.60
C ASP A 97 -4.62 9.03 -7.29
N GLU A 98 -3.38 8.58 -7.41
CA GLU A 98 -2.37 8.50 -6.37
C GLU A 98 -1.20 9.46 -6.63
N THR A 99 -1.37 10.45 -7.51
CA THR A 99 -0.37 11.50 -7.70
C THR A 99 -0.26 12.38 -6.45
N ARG A 100 0.93 12.94 -6.22
CA ARG A 100 1.18 13.84 -5.09
C ARG A 100 0.31 15.09 -5.21
N GLN A 101 -0.59 15.26 -4.25
CA GLN A 101 -1.50 16.39 -4.22
C GLN A 101 -0.84 17.66 -3.68
N SER A 102 -1.40 18.82 -4.03
CA SER A 102 -0.99 20.13 -3.51
C SER A 102 -2.19 20.91 -2.94
N PRO A 103 -2.25 21.13 -1.62
CA PRO A 103 -1.39 20.56 -0.57
C PRO A 103 -1.56 19.03 -0.44
N ILE A 104 -0.57 18.35 0.15
CA ILE A 104 -0.56 16.89 0.36
C ILE A 104 -1.81 16.41 1.11
N SER A 105 -2.32 17.23 2.04
CA SER A 105 -3.52 16.93 2.83
C SER A 105 -4.76 16.66 1.98
N LYS A 106 -4.83 17.10 0.72
CA LYS A 106 -5.95 16.76 -0.18
C LYS A 106 -6.06 15.27 -0.50
N ALA A 107 -4.98 14.50 -0.37
CA ALA A 107 -4.99 13.07 -0.61
C ALA A 107 -5.53 12.25 0.57
N TYR A 108 -5.79 12.87 1.73
CA TYR A 108 -6.05 12.18 2.99
C TYR A 108 -7.23 12.79 3.76
N GLY A 109 -7.85 11.99 4.62
CA GLY A 109 -8.95 12.41 5.49
C GLY A 109 -10.31 12.53 4.77
N GLY A 110 -11.36 12.80 5.56
CA GLY A 110 -12.73 12.84 5.07
C GLY A 110 -13.19 11.47 4.54
N ARG A 111 -13.40 11.38 3.22
CA ARG A 111 -13.72 10.12 2.55
C ARG A 111 -12.50 9.22 2.32
N PHE A 112 -11.30 9.75 2.51
CA PHE A 112 -10.04 9.06 2.32
C PHE A 112 -9.38 8.67 3.65
N GLY A 113 -8.50 7.67 3.59
CA GLY A 113 -7.71 7.24 4.75
C GLY A 113 -6.77 8.33 5.26
N ALA A 114 -6.27 8.16 6.49
CA ALA A 114 -5.26 9.03 7.08
C ALA A 114 -3.88 8.82 6.43
N MET A 115 -3.04 9.85 6.46
CA MET A 115 -1.64 9.74 6.08
C MET A 115 -0.89 8.94 7.15
N ALA A 116 -0.01 8.01 6.74
CA ALA A 116 0.83 7.27 7.66
C ALA A 116 1.84 8.18 8.37
N ALA A 117 2.20 7.83 9.59
CA ALA A 117 3.23 8.53 10.37
C ALA A 117 4.20 7.54 11.03
N ALA A 118 5.47 7.90 11.07
CA ALA A 118 6.50 7.09 11.70
C ALA A 118 7.63 7.96 12.28
N THR A 119 8.36 7.38 13.22
CA THR A 119 9.65 7.91 13.66
C THR A 119 10.78 7.34 12.81
N ALA A 120 11.84 8.09 12.54
CA ALA A 120 12.98 7.59 11.78
C ALA A 120 13.59 6.33 12.45
N GLY A 121 13.82 5.26 11.68
CA GLY A 121 14.28 3.98 12.23
C GLY A 121 13.16 3.06 12.75
N GLN A 122 11.92 3.57 12.86
CA GLN A 122 10.76 2.76 13.23
C GLN A 122 10.50 1.70 12.15
N GLU A 123 10.10 0.50 12.59
CA GLU A 123 9.54 -0.51 11.70
C GLU A 123 8.04 -0.24 11.47
N ILE A 124 7.63 -0.23 10.21
CA ILE A 124 6.23 -0.10 9.80
C ILE A 124 5.86 -1.24 8.85
N CYS A 125 4.58 -1.62 8.85
CA CYS A 125 4.10 -2.77 8.09
C CYS A 125 3.08 -2.37 7.05
N VAL A 126 3.15 -3.02 5.88
CA VAL A 126 2.22 -2.85 4.76
C VAL A 126 1.44 -4.14 4.60
N ARG A 127 0.14 -4.01 4.32
CA ARG A 127 -0.78 -5.12 4.05
C ARG A 127 -1.36 -4.99 2.64
N TRP A 128 -1.53 -6.12 1.95
CA TRP A 128 -2.11 -6.22 0.61
C TRP A 128 -2.95 -7.49 0.45
N PRO A 129 -3.94 -7.52 -0.46
CA PRO A 129 -4.67 -8.73 -0.81
C PRO A 129 -3.80 -9.66 -1.69
N ALA A 130 -3.91 -10.97 -1.51
CA ALA A 130 -3.14 -11.95 -2.27
C ALA A 130 -3.59 -12.09 -3.73
N LYS A 131 -4.88 -11.85 -4.02
CA LYS A 131 -5.50 -11.94 -5.35
C LYS A 131 -5.18 -13.25 -6.06
N ASN A 132 -5.34 -14.35 -5.33
CA ASN A 132 -5.10 -15.73 -5.76
C ASN A 132 -3.63 -16.15 -5.91
N HIS A 133 -2.67 -15.26 -5.68
CA HIS A 133 -1.24 -15.54 -5.75
C HIS A 133 -0.60 -16.00 -4.43
N ALA A 134 -1.41 -16.30 -3.41
CA ALA A 134 -0.95 -16.97 -2.18
C ALA A 134 -0.85 -18.50 -2.31
N LYS A 135 -1.21 -19.09 -3.46
CA LYS A 135 -1.15 -20.54 -3.70
C LYS A 135 0.29 -21.05 -3.67
N LYS A 136 0.50 -22.32 -3.32
CA LYS A 136 1.84 -22.90 -3.09
C LYS A 136 2.74 -22.87 -4.33
N ASP A 137 2.17 -23.14 -5.49
CA ASP A 137 2.82 -23.35 -6.78
C ASP A 137 3.06 -22.07 -7.60
N GLU A 138 2.42 -20.95 -7.21
CA GLU A 138 2.66 -19.65 -7.83
C GLU A 138 4.09 -19.13 -7.57
N PRO A 139 4.62 -18.18 -8.35
CA PRO A 139 5.85 -17.46 -8.00
C PRO A 139 5.67 -16.58 -6.75
N ASN A 140 6.70 -16.49 -5.89
CA ASN A 140 6.72 -15.53 -4.76
C ASN A 140 7.56 -14.29 -5.12
N ASN A 141 7.12 -13.57 -6.15
CA ASN A 141 7.81 -12.37 -6.59
C ASN A 141 7.75 -11.30 -5.50
N ARG A 142 8.90 -10.69 -5.19
CA ARG A 142 9.01 -9.77 -4.05
C ARG A 142 8.33 -8.43 -4.34
N VAL A 143 7.68 -7.89 -3.32
CA VAL A 143 7.26 -6.50 -3.25
C VAL A 143 8.47 -5.62 -2.99
N MET A 144 8.62 -4.57 -3.76
CA MET A 144 9.64 -3.54 -3.60
C MET A 144 9.05 -2.35 -2.84
N ILE A 145 9.70 -1.93 -1.77
CA ILE A 145 9.40 -0.66 -1.09
C ILE A 145 10.44 0.37 -1.52
N ASN A 146 9.98 1.40 -2.22
CA ASN A 146 10.83 2.42 -2.84
C ASN A 146 10.55 3.76 -2.18
N MET A 147 11.58 4.38 -1.58
CA MET A 147 11.45 5.62 -0.81
C MET A 147 12.68 6.50 -1.03
N PRO A 148 12.59 7.53 -1.89
CA PRO A 148 13.61 8.56 -1.95
C PRO A 148 13.84 9.15 -0.55
N GLN A 149 15.11 9.20 -0.11
CA GLN A 149 15.47 9.69 1.22
C GLN A 149 15.61 11.22 1.28
N THR A 150 15.09 11.92 0.27
CA THR A 150 14.97 13.37 0.20
C THR A 150 13.50 13.77 0.16
N ILE A 151 13.17 14.94 0.73
CA ILE A 151 11.81 15.48 0.67
C ILE A 151 11.61 16.08 -0.73
N LEU A 152 10.65 15.55 -1.47
CA LEU A 152 10.33 15.97 -2.83
C LEU A 152 9.06 16.80 -2.87
N THR A 153 8.92 17.66 -3.88
CA THR A 153 7.69 18.43 -4.12
C THR A 153 6.76 17.79 -5.14
N LYS A 154 7.24 16.75 -5.84
CA LYS A 154 6.50 15.95 -6.84
C LYS A 154 6.96 14.50 -6.77
N ASP A 155 6.18 13.60 -7.35
CA ASP A 155 6.61 12.20 -7.49
C ASP A 155 7.84 12.11 -8.41
N PRO A 156 8.85 11.28 -8.06
CA PRO A 156 9.98 11.00 -8.94
C PRO A 156 9.53 10.11 -10.11
N SER A 157 10.38 9.94 -11.13
CA SER A 157 10.16 8.93 -12.17
C SER A 157 10.18 7.50 -11.58
N GLN A 158 9.67 6.52 -12.34
CA GLN A 158 9.80 5.11 -11.93
C GLN A 158 11.25 4.66 -11.75
N SER A 159 12.18 5.16 -12.57
CA SER A 159 13.62 4.92 -12.37
C SER A 159 14.13 5.52 -11.06
N GLY A 160 13.68 6.72 -10.70
CA GLY A 160 13.99 7.36 -9.43
C GLY A 160 13.48 6.58 -8.21
N PHE A 161 12.25 6.06 -8.28
CA PHE A 161 11.75 5.15 -7.24
C PHE A 161 12.58 3.86 -7.17
N THR A 162 12.83 3.22 -8.31
CA THR A 162 13.55 1.93 -8.36
C THR A 162 14.97 2.06 -7.81
N ALA A 163 15.66 3.18 -8.07
CA ALA A 163 16.97 3.49 -7.51
C ALA A 163 16.94 3.74 -6.00
N ALA A 164 15.78 4.06 -5.43
CA ALA A 164 15.56 4.35 -4.02
C ALA A 164 14.90 3.18 -3.27
N ASN A 165 15.14 1.94 -3.69
CA ASN A 165 14.63 0.76 -2.99
C ASN A 165 15.23 0.64 -1.57
N ILE A 166 14.37 0.54 -0.56
CA ILE A 166 14.78 0.39 0.85
C ILE A 166 14.42 -0.97 1.43
N ALA A 167 13.49 -1.72 0.82
CA ALA A 167 13.15 -3.06 1.25
C ALA A 167 12.59 -3.93 0.12
N LYS A 168 12.71 -5.25 0.32
CA LYS A 168 12.07 -6.29 -0.49
C LYS A 168 11.28 -7.20 0.44
N LEU A 169 9.98 -7.29 0.25
CA LEU A 169 9.08 -8.08 1.08
C LEU A 169 8.57 -9.28 0.30
N ASP A 170 8.46 -10.43 0.94
CA ASP A 170 7.88 -11.61 0.31
C ASP A 170 6.38 -11.41 0.11
N TYR A 171 5.92 -11.45 -1.14
CA TYR A 171 4.52 -11.19 -1.47
C TYR A 171 3.57 -12.20 -0.80
N LYS A 172 3.99 -13.47 -0.73
CA LYS A 172 3.24 -14.56 -0.10
C LYS A 172 3.41 -14.67 1.41
N ASN A 173 3.88 -13.63 2.09
CA ASN A 173 3.87 -13.61 3.55
C ASN A 173 2.43 -13.40 4.07
N CYS A 174 1.63 -14.46 3.94
CA CYS A 174 0.23 -14.52 4.30
C CYS A 174 0.08 -15.49 5.47
N ASN A 175 -0.74 -15.17 6.48
CA ASN A 175 -1.13 -16.17 7.46
C ASN A 175 -1.91 -17.25 6.68
N GLN A 176 -1.46 -18.51 6.71
CA GLN A 176 -2.02 -19.58 5.87
C GLN A 176 -3.56 -19.63 5.98
N ILE A 177 -4.25 -19.38 4.87
CA ILE A 177 -5.71 -19.46 4.79
C ILE A 177 -6.07 -20.64 3.89
N ALA A 178 -6.85 -21.58 4.43
CA ALA A 178 -7.62 -22.49 3.60
C ALA A 178 -8.88 -21.76 3.10
N GLY A 179 -9.14 -21.79 1.79
CA GLY A 179 -10.34 -21.18 1.22
C GLY A 179 -10.02 -20.04 0.25
N ASP A 180 -10.56 -18.86 0.52
CA ASP A 180 -10.55 -17.70 -0.38
C ASP A 180 -9.14 -17.12 -0.58
N THR A 181 -8.48 -17.55 -1.65
CA THR A 181 -7.14 -17.08 -2.02
C THR A 181 -7.16 -15.67 -2.60
N ASP A 182 -8.31 -15.13 -2.98
CA ASP A 182 -8.43 -13.81 -3.59
C ASP A 182 -8.30 -12.71 -2.53
N HIS A 183 -9.10 -12.82 -1.48
CA HIS A 183 -9.15 -11.86 -0.37
C HIS A 183 -8.22 -12.23 0.79
N THR A 184 -7.31 -13.19 0.60
CA THR A 184 -6.32 -13.56 1.62
C THR A 184 -5.40 -12.37 1.92
N PRO A 185 -5.30 -11.88 3.16
CA PRO A 185 -4.40 -10.80 3.50
C PRO A 185 -2.98 -11.31 3.67
N CYS A 186 -2.05 -10.60 3.04
CA CYS A 186 -0.61 -10.78 3.17
C CYS A 186 0.02 -9.45 3.56
N GLY A 187 1.27 -9.47 3.96
CA GLY A 187 1.95 -8.22 4.29
C GLY A 187 3.43 -8.39 4.57
N GLY A 188 4.09 -7.28 4.87
CA GLY A 188 5.48 -7.29 5.28
C GLY A 188 5.85 -6.00 5.97
N CYS A 189 6.87 -6.07 6.81
CA CYS A 189 7.37 -4.93 7.57
C CYS A 189 8.73 -4.49 7.06
N PHE A 190 8.99 -3.19 7.12
CA PHE A 190 10.27 -2.59 6.75
C PHE A 190 10.64 -1.48 7.73
N LYS A 191 11.93 -1.20 7.85
CA LYS A 191 12.44 -0.10 8.66
C LYS A 191 12.48 1.18 7.86
N VAL A 192 11.86 2.24 8.39
CA VAL A 192 12.06 3.61 7.92
C VAL A 192 13.54 3.96 8.12
N PRO A 193 14.24 4.53 7.13
CA PRO A 193 15.66 4.87 7.30
C PRO A 193 15.89 5.76 8.53
N ALA A 194 16.90 5.42 9.34
CA ALA A 194 17.12 6.05 10.65
C ALA A 194 17.67 7.49 10.56
N ALA A 195 18.32 7.85 9.45
CA ALA A 195 18.94 9.15 9.25
C ALA A 195 18.01 10.21 8.62
N LEU A 196 16.71 9.93 8.52
CA LEU A 196 15.75 10.89 7.96
C LEU A 196 15.51 12.05 8.92
N VAL A 197 15.44 13.26 8.34
CA VAL A 197 14.97 14.45 9.05
C VAL A 197 13.45 14.45 9.11
N SER A 198 12.86 15.27 9.98
CA SER A 198 11.41 15.43 10.05
C SER A 198 10.88 15.99 8.72
N GLY A 199 9.82 15.38 8.17
CA GLY A 199 9.22 15.79 6.91
C GLY A 199 8.35 14.72 6.28
N THR A 200 7.78 15.03 5.12
CA THR A 200 6.85 14.14 4.40
C THR A 200 7.53 13.52 3.19
N TYR A 201 7.73 12.21 3.24
CA TYR A 201 8.42 11.42 2.21
C TYR A 201 7.42 10.64 1.38
N VAL A 202 7.69 10.48 0.08
CA VAL A 202 6.89 9.62 -0.79
C VAL A 202 7.42 8.19 -0.77
N ILE A 203 6.52 7.22 -0.76
CA ILE A 203 6.85 5.81 -0.85
C ILE A 203 6.00 5.15 -1.93
N GLN A 204 6.61 4.21 -2.66
CA GLN A 204 5.94 3.34 -3.61
C GLN A 204 6.08 1.88 -3.16
N TRP A 205 4.95 1.20 -3.07
CA TRP A 205 4.83 -0.26 -3.06
C TRP A 205 4.76 -0.69 -4.51
N ARG A 206 5.67 -1.57 -4.95
CA ARG A 206 5.72 -2.04 -6.33
C ARG A 206 5.93 -3.53 -6.37
N TRP A 207 5.01 -4.24 -7.01
CA TRP A 207 5.07 -5.69 -7.15
C TRP A 207 5.08 -6.08 -8.62
N MET A 208 5.84 -7.12 -8.95
CA MET A 208 5.90 -7.68 -10.30
C MET A 208 5.18 -9.02 -10.29
N LEU A 209 4.01 -9.09 -10.92
CA LEU A 209 3.25 -10.33 -11.02
C LEU A 209 3.92 -11.25 -12.05
N ASN A 210 4.01 -10.80 -13.30
CA ASN A 210 4.71 -11.47 -14.38
C ASN A 210 5.81 -10.59 -14.96
N ASN A 211 6.59 -11.12 -15.90
CA ASN A 211 7.64 -10.36 -16.56
C ASN A 211 7.06 -9.08 -17.20
N ASP A 212 7.59 -7.92 -16.79
CA ASP A 212 7.14 -6.59 -17.19
C ASP A 212 5.69 -6.21 -16.82
N GLU A 213 5.07 -6.96 -15.90
CA GLU A 213 3.74 -6.66 -15.37
C GLU A 213 3.85 -6.18 -13.92
N TYR A 214 3.70 -4.87 -13.72
CA TYR A 214 3.91 -4.22 -12.42
C TYR A 214 2.65 -3.55 -11.90
N TYR A 215 2.38 -3.77 -10.62
CA TYR A 215 1.34 -3.09 -9.86
C TYR A 215 1.97 -2.14 -8.85
N THR A 216 1.40 -0.95 -8.68
CA THR A 216 1.91 0.03 -7.72
C THR A 216 0.84 0.66 -6.85
N SER A 217 1.27 1.06 -5.65
CA SER A 217 0.52 1.96 -4.79
C SER A 217 1.46 2.99 -4.17
N CYS A 218 1.07 4.26 -4.19
CA CYS A 218 1.85 5.37 -3.68
C CYS A 218 1.21 6.03 -2.46
N TRP A 219 2.04 6.40 -1.50
CA TRP A 219 1.63 7.12 -0.30
C TRP A 219 2.68 8.10 0.18
N ASP A 220 2.27 8.96 1.10
CA ASP A 220 3.13 9.87 1.82
C ASP A 220 3.26 9.40 3.26
N LEU A 221 4.49 9.44 3.79
CA LEU A 221 4.82 9.10 5.16
C LEU A 221 5.30 10.36 5.88
N GLN A 222 4.59 10.76 6.93
CA GLN A 222 5.06 11.79 7.84
C GLN A 222 6.11 11.20 8.77
N VAL A 223 7.37 11.60 8.57
CA VAL A 223 8.49 11.17 9.41
C VAL A 223 8.77 12.21 10.48
N LYS A 224 8.97 11.75 11.71
CA LYS A 224 9.57 12.51 12.81
C LYS A 224 11.00 12.01 13.03
N ALA A 225 11.98 12.90 13.04
CA ALA A 225 13.36 12.51 13.34
C ALA A 225 13.47 11.97 14.78
N THR A 226 14.20 10.87 14.95
CA THR A 226 14.64 10.36 16.24
C THR A 226 15.83 11.21 16.65
N GLY A 227 15.72 12.03 17.69
CA GLY A 227 16.72 13.04 18.02
C GLY A 227 18.15 12.51 18.04
N GLY A 228 18.87 12.72 16.93
CA GLY A 228 20.32 12.84 16.88
C GLY A 228 20.59 14.33 16.92
N SER A 229 21.28 14.76 17.98
CA SER A 229 21.66 16.13 18.32
C SER A 229 21.35 17.18 17.25
N ALA A 230 20.42 18.09 17.56
CA ALA A 230 20.61 19.46 17.12
C ALA A 230 22.08 19.79 17.42
N THR A 231 22.86 20.10 16.39
CA THR A 231 24.19 20.65 16.58
C THR A 231 24.03 21.77 17.58
N ALA A 232 24.52 21.57 18.79
CA ALA A 232 24.39 22.52 19.88
C ALA A 232 25.03 23.81 19.40
N THR A 233 24.19 24.77 18.99
CA THR A 233 24.61 26.16 19.05
C THR A 233 24.95 26.40 20.52
N PRO A 234 26.11 26.97 20.88
CA PRO A 234 26.38 27.29 22.26
C PRO A 234 25.37 28.36 22.67
N VAL A 235 24.28 27.94 23.31
CA VAL A 235 23.34 28.85 23.95
C VAL A 235 24.04 29.34 25.21
N VAL A 236 24.52 30.56 25.12
CA VAL A 236 24.97 31.36 26.25
C VAL A 236 23.90 31.28 27.33
N ALA A 237 24.32 30.86 28.53
CA ALA A 237 23.48 30.80 29.71
C ALA A 237 22.81 32.16 29.97
N GLY A 238 21.47 32.15 29.94
CA GLY A 238 20.64 33.32 30.23
C GLY A 238 19.35 32.86 30.89
N LEU A 239 19.37 32.87 32.21
CA LEU A 239 18.29 32.69 33.19
C LEU A 239 16.89 33.14 32.71
N GLY A 240 15.88 32.31 32.95
CA GLY A 240 14.49 32.69 32.71
C GLY A 240 13.49 31.60 33.06
N ASN A 241 13.20 31.47 34.35
CA ASN A 241 12.18 30.64 34.98
C ASN A 241 10.79 30.85 34.35
N SER A 242 10.14 29.80 33.81
CA SER A 242 8.67 29.74 33.77
C SER A 242 8.15 28.32 33.50
N THR A 243 7.24 27.91 34.35
CA THR A 243 6.67 26.59 34.52
C THR A 243 5.47 26.34 33.60
N THR A 244 5.36 25.09 33.15
CA THR A 244 4.12 24.29 32.98
C THR A 244 2.94 24.89 32.18
N VAL A 245 2.82 24.50 30.90
CA VAL A 245 1.53 24.27 30.21
C VAL A 245 1.77 23.15 29.18
N PHE A 246 0.75 22.33 28.88
CA PHE A 246 0.73 21.16 27.98
C PHE A 246 1.02 19.79 28.61
N ALA A 247 0.41 19.53 29.77
CA ALA A 247 -0.35 18.30 29.93
C ALA A 247 -1.81 18.61 29.53
N ASP A 248 -2.55 17.61 29.09
CA ASP A 248 -3.93 17.65 28.56
C ASP A 248 -4.01 17.86 27.05
N LEU A 249 -4.05 16.74 26.33
CA LEU A 249 -4.96 16.46 25.20
C LEU A 249 -4.73 14.99 24.78
N ALA A 250 -5.14 14.07 25.65
CA ALA A 250 -5.32 12.66 25.30
C ALA A 250 -6.37 12.08 26.25
N GLU A 251 -7.64 12.31 25.94
CA GLU A 251 -8.78 11.43 26.20
C GLU A 251 -10.02 12.04 25.52
N ASP A 252 -10.93 11.17 25.05
CA ASP A 252 -12.25 11.44 24.46
C ASP A 252 -12.38 11.58 22.92
N ASN A 253 -12.34 10.45 22.22
CA ASN A 253 -13.47 9.86 21.44
C ASN A 253 -13.00 8.70 20.53
#